data_AF-A0A1C6QSS6-F1
#
_entry.id   AF-A0A1C6QSS6-F1
#
_cell.length_a   1.000
_cell.length_b   1.000
_cell.length_c   1.000
_cell.angle_alpha   90.00
_cell.angle_beta   90.00
_cell.angle_gamma   90.00
#
_symmetry.space_group_name_H-M   'P 1'
#
loop_
_entity.id
_entity.type
_entity.pdbx_description
1 polymer ?
#
loop_
_entity_poly.entity_id
_entity_poly.type
_entity_poly.pdbx_seq_one_letter_code
_entity_poly.pdbx_strand_id
1 'polypeptide(L)'
;MESGGPKPDQSVSALVQIDGGSEQRERAARTFDALEWPHREPAPADTPPVAEDGSCFRWVAIPVAGARRRAGHEANWLLQEVVKREQLPLTGRVFRDPPRRARRRERMWQAFLSPHTHGPRASLHRLGVLTGRFDVGESIYGDRDTALALARHAVPADQQVRIGVRRSDRVGLPLLFMLGTAACIALAFTIADRQVLWQWQDVLVAVAFVVYYSTGLTLFARRQRWGTLSVTVLPLLIAVLTLTLPGLGHLTVDEFAQGLGVAPDDFPIPAPGQLDAYLQVGLPPLFSALFFIAAWGLLRHFHLVRRGSVPALTAVLVLATLTMAWSVRSSISHAAESASLVRSANPDVLPERTRFFGLHARWYCVEPTVPADELSTHGDRLNPRQAYMSYNPDADRLTLLSSRGDGSVSVKSDQVRLVKFHLRTEGDFRCPGPAGH
;
A
#
# COMPACT_ATOMS: atom_id res chain seq x y z
N MET A 1 -55.82 -20.54 -19.78
CA MET A 1 -54.80 -19.48 -19.85
C MET A 1 -53.44 -20.16 -19.79
N GLU A 2 -52.84 -20.47 -20.93
CA GLU A 2 -51.44 -20.89 -20.98
C GLU A 2 -50.57 -19.65 -20.73
N SER A 3 -49.99 -19.56 -19.54
CA SER A 3 -48.95 -18.55 -19.28
C SER A 3 -47.72 -18.95 -20.06
N GLY A 4 -47.57 -18.40 -21.27
CA GLY A 4 -46.36 -18.52 -22.09
C GLY A 4 -45.19 -17.80 -21.40
N GLY A 5 -44.63 -18.43 -20.37
CA GLY A 5 -43.37 -18.00 -19.78
C GLY A 5 -42.24 -18.11 -20.81
N PRO A 6 -41.20 -17.26 -20.72
CA PRO A 6 -40.06 -17.35 -21.61
C PRO A 6 -39.45 -18.75 -21.55
N LYS A 7 -39.25 -19.37 -22.73
CA LYS A 7 -38.60 -20.67 -22.85
C LYS A 7 -37.19 -20.53 -22.26
N PRO A 8 -36.75 -21.38 -21.32
CA PRO A 8 -35.44 -21.25 -20.72
C PRO A 8 -34.35 -21.51 -21.76
N ASP A 9 -33.52 -20.50 -22.02
CA ASP A 9 -32.44 -20.58 -23.03
C ASP A 9 -31.27 -21.46 -22.56
N GLN A 10 -31.19 -21.79 -21.26
CA GLN A 10 -30.11 -22.57 -20.66
C GLN A 10 -30.61 -23.48 -19.54
N SER A 11 -29.97 -24.64 -19.37
CA SER A 11 -30.15 -25.54 -18.23
C SER A 11 -28.83 -25.72 -17.49
N VAL A 12 -28.90 -25.75 -16.17
CA VAL A 12 -27.76 -26.02 -15.28
C VAL A 12 -27.94 -27.41 -14.70
N SER A 13 -27.04 -28.32 -14.99
CA SER A 13 -27.02 -29.62 -14.32
C SER A 13 -26.62 -29.45 -12.85
N ALA A 14 -27.29 -30.14 -11.95
CA ALA A 14 -26.99 -30.19 -10.53
C ALA A 14 -27.06 -31.64 -10.04
N LEU A 15 -26.15 -32.06 -9.16
CA LEU A 15 -26.22 -33.36 -8.50
C LEU A 15 -26.92 -33.18 -7.16
N VAL A 16 -28.12 -33.71 -7.05
CA VAL A 16 -28.94 -33.57 -5.84
C VAL A 16 -28.83 -34.84 -5.02
N GLN A 17 -28.44 -34.71 -3.75
CA GLN A 17 -28.52 -35.79 -2.77
C GLN A 17 -29.93 -35.82 -2.18
N ILE A 18 -30.55 -36.99 -2.21
CA ILE A 18 -31.88 -37.26 -1.67
C ILE A 18 -31.70 -38.17 -0.47
N ASP A 19 -32.00 -37.62 0.71
CA ASP A 19 -31.87 -38.31 1.97
C ASP A 19 -33.21 -39.01 2.27
N GLY A 20 -33.19 -40.31 2.52
CA GLY A 20 -34.39 -41.08 2.88
C GLY A 20 -34.69 -42.29 1.98
N GLY A 21 -35.75 -43.01 2.38
CA GLY A 21 -36.19 -44.25 1.74
C GLY A 21 -36.79 -44.08 0.35
N SER A 22 -37.27 -45.19 -0.22
CA SER A 22 -37.85 -45.23 -1.58
C SER A 22 -38.98 -44.23 -1.78
N GLU A 23 -39.81 -43.99 -0.76
CA GLU A 23 -40.93 -43.04 -0.81
C GLU A 23 -40.46 -41.59 -1.03
N GLN A 24 -39.42 -41.15 -0.32
CA GLN A 24 -38.84 -39.80 -0.48
C GLN A 24 -38.21 -39.63 -1.86
N ARG A 25 -37.57 -40.67 -2.37
CA ARG A 25 -36.94 -40.67 -3.71
C ARG A 25 -38.00 -40.57 -4.81
N GLU A 26 -39.08 -41.33 -4.69
CA GLU A 26 -40.18 -41.28 -5.65
C GLU A 26 -40.92 -39.94 -5.60
N ARG A 27 -41.11 -39.38 -4.40
CA ARG A 27 -41.67 -38.04 -4.22
C ARG A 27 -40.81 -36.95 -4.88
N ALA A 28 -39.49 -37.01 -4.70
CA ALA A 28 -38.58 -36.07 -5.36
C ALA A 28 -38.62 -36.22 -6.88
N ALA A 29 -38.62 -37.45 -7.41
CA ALA A 29 -38.76 -37.69 -8.86
C ALA A 29 -40.06 -37.11 -9.43
N ARG A 30 -41.20 -37.39 -8.79
CA ARG A 30 -42.51 -36.81 -9.17
C ARG A 30 -42.49 -35.28 -9.15
N THR A 31 -41.78 -34.69 -8.19
CA THR A 31 -41.63 -33.23 -8.11
C THR A 31 -40.84 -32.68 -9.29
N PHE A 32 -39.72 -33.31 -9.65
CA PHE A 32 -38.90 -32.89 -10.78
C PHE A 32 -39.63 -33.09 -12.11
N ASP A 33 -40.37 -34.19 -12.26
CA ASP A 33 -41.23 -34.43 -13.44
C ASP A 33 -42.34 -33.37 -13.55
N ALA A 34 -42.99 -33.01 -12.44
CA ALA A 34 -44.02 -31.97 -12.42
C ALA A 34 -43.50 -30.56 -12.74
N LEU A 35 -42.20 -30.32 -12.50
CA LEU A 35 -41.52 -29.07 -12.85
C LEU A 35 -40.90 -29.10 -14.26
N GLU A 36 -41.04 -30.21 -14.98
CA GLU A 36 -40.38 -30.45 -16.27
C GLU A 36 -38.85 -30.30 -16.18
N TRP A 37 -38.24 -30.70 -15.05
CA TRP A 37 -36.79 -30.66 -14.86
C TRP A 37 -36.19 -32.02 -15.23
N PRO A 38 -35.50 -32.14 -16.40
CA PRO A 38 -34.96 -33.43 -16.83
C PRO A 38 -34.00 -33.98 -15.80
N HIS A 39 -34.19 -35.24 -15.43
CA HIS A 39 -33.40 -35.86 -14.37
C HIS A 39 -33.06 -37.32 -14.65
N ARG A 40 -31.92 -37.76 -14.13
CA ARG A 40 -31.40 -39.12 -14.33
C ARG A 40 -30.53 -39.55 -13.15
N GLU A 41 -30.44 -40.85 -12.93
CA GLU A 41 -29.49 -41.41 -11.98
C GLU A 41 -28.05 -41.17 -12.46
N PRO A 42 -27.11 -40.85 -11.56
CA PRO A 42 -25.71 -40.71 -11.90
C PRO A 42 -25.14 -42.06 -12.33
N ALA A 43 -24.27 -42.03 -13.33
CA ALA A 43 -23.45 -43.19 -13.64
C ALA A 43 -22.57 -43.52 -12.42
N PRO A 44 -22.16 -44.79 -12.21
CA PRO A 44 -21.32 -45.17 -11.08
C PRO A 44 -20.02 -44.35 -10.94
N ALA A 45 -19.51 -43.81 -12.05
CA ALA A 45 -18.32 -42.95 -12.08
C ALA A 45 -18.55 -41.50 -11.62
N ASP A 46 -19.80 -41.06 -11.53
CA ASP A 46 -20.20 -39.70 -11.12
C ASP A 46 -20.74 -39.68 -9.68
N THR A 47 -20.95 -40.85 -9.07
CA THR A 47 -21.44 -40.98 -7.69
C THR A 47 -20.32 -40.65 -6.69
N PRO A 48 -20.55 -39.77 -5.71
CA PRO A 48 -19.58 -39.50 -4.65
C PRO A 48 -19.28 -40.77 -3.85
N PRO A 49 -18.04 -40.96 -3.36
CA PRO A 49 -17.63 -42.17 -2.65
C PRO A 49 -18.28 -42.33 -1.25
N VAL A 50 -18.98 -41.30 -0.77
CA VAL A 50 -19.61 -41.28 0.55
C VAL A 50 -21.11 -40.98 0.36
N ALA A 51 -21.89 -42.02 0.06
CA ALA A 51 -23.33 -41.98 0.26
C ALA A 51 -23.57 -42.46 1.71
N GLU A 52 -24.22 -41.65 2.54
CA GLU A 52 -24.73 -42.16 3.83
C GLU A 52 -25.77 -43.26 3.54
N ASP A 53 -25.83 -44.28 4.39
CA ASP A 53 -26.73 -45.42 4.22
C ASP A 53 -28.17 -44.94 4.01
N GLY A 54 -28.73 -45.24 2.83
CA GLY A 54 -30.08 -44.83 2.44
C GLY A 54 -30.18 -43.53 1.63
N SER A 55 -29.11 -42.77 1.42
CA SER A 55 -29.12 -41.63 0.48
C SER A 55 -29.03 -42.08 -0.99
N CYS A 56 -29.62 -41.35 -1.92
CA CYS A 56 -29.37 -41.51 -3.35
C CYS A 56 -29.02 -40.19 -4.02
N PHE A 57 -28.33 -40.26 -5.15
CA PHE A 57 -27.96 -39.07 -5.92
C PHE A 57 -28.74 -39.06 -7.24
N ARG A 58 -29.14 -37.88 -7.72
CA ARG A 58 -29.76 -37.71 -9.03
C ARG A 58 -29.24 -36.46 -9.72
N TRP A 59 -28.89 -36.56 -11.00
CA TRP A 59 -28.62 -35.39 -11.84
C TRP A 59 -29.94 -34.76 -12.23
N VAL A 60 -30.07 -33.45 -12.03
CA VAL A 60 -31.25 -32.66 -12.38
C VAL A 60 -30.80 -31.47 -13.23
N ALA A 61 -31.42 -31.27 -14.39
CA ALA A 61 -31.17 -30.15 -15.27
C ALA A 61 -32.16 -29.03 -14.96
N ILE A 62 -31.70 -28.01 -14.23
CA ILE A 62 -32.53 -26.91 -13.75
C ILE A 62 -32.56 -25.81 -14.82
N PRO A 63 -33.72 -25.51 -15.42
CA PRO A 63 -33.85 -24.40 -16.36
C PRO A 63 -33.61 -23.07 -15.65
N VAL A 64 -32.75 -22.22 -16.22
CA VAL A 64 -32.46 -20.88 -15.71
C VAL A 64 -32.70 -19.85 -16.80
N ALA A 65 -33.27 -18.71 -16.44
CA ALA A 65 -33.64 -17.68 -17.40
C ALA A 65 -32.42 -16.82 -17.76
N GLY A 66 -31.85 -17.08 -18.94
CA GLY A 66 -30.84 -16.23 -19.57
C GLY A 66 -29.39 -16.56 -19.22
N ALA A 67 -28.47 -16.12 -20.09
CA ALA A 67 -27.02 -16.34 -19.98
C ALA A 67 -26.34 -15.43 -18.95
N ARG A 68 -26.86 -15.38 -17.73
CA ARG A 68 -26.36 -14.45 -16.70
C ARG A 68 -25.31 -15.09 -15.81
N ARG A 69 -24.31 -14.27 -15.49
CA ARG A 69 -23.43 -14.47 -14.34
C ARG A 69 -24.31 -14.79 -13.14
N ARG A 70 -24.14 -15.99 -12.55
CA ARG A 70 -24.94 -16.58 -11.44
C ARG A 70 -25.99 -17.62 -11.82
N ALA A 71 -26.03 -18.14 -13.05
CA ALA A 71 -26.85 -19.32 -13.40
C ALA A 71 -26.77 -20.45 -12.35
N GLY A 72 -25.59 -20.75 -11.79
CA GLY A 72 -25.45 -21.75 -10.71
C GLY A 72 -26.05 -21.32 -9.36
N HIS A 73 -26.04 -20.03 -9.02
CA HIS A 73 -26.66 -19.52 -7.80
C HIS A 73 -28.18 -19.45 -7.94
N GLU A 74 -28.67 -19.09 -9.13
CA GLU A 74 -30.09 -19.10 -9.48
C GLU A 74 -30.63 -20.53 -9.51
N ALA A 75 -29.93 -21.46 -10.16
CA ALA A 75 -30.26 -22.89 -10.11
C ALA A 75 -30.27 -23.41 -8.67
N ASN A 76 -29.29 -23.03 -7.85
CA ASN A 76 -29.27 -23.40 -6.43
C ASN A 76 -30.44 -22.78 -5.66
N TRP A 77 -30.79 -21.52 -5.93
CA TRP A 77 -31.92 -20.85 -5.30
C TRP A 77 -33.24 -21.50 -5.69
N LEU A 78 -33.46 -21.77 -6.99
CA LEU A 78 -34.64 -22.49 -7.49
C LEU A 78 -34.76 -23.87 -6.86
N LEU A 79 -33.65 -24.61 -6.77
CA LEU A 79 -33.62 -25.91 -6.11
C LEU A 79 -34.02 -25.77 -4.64
N GLN A 80 -33.42 -24.83 -3.90
CA GLN A 80 -33.74 -24.60 -2.49
C GLN A 80 -35.20 -24.17 -2.27
N GLU A 81 -35.78 -23.39 -3.18
CA GLU A 81 -37.17 -22.98 -3.12
C GLU A 81 -38.12 -24.18 -3.30
N VAL A 82 -37.80 -25.08 -4.23
CA VAL A 82 -38.54 -26.35 -4.43
C VAL A 82 -38.41 -27.25 -3.21
N VAL A 83 -37.19 -27.41 -2.67
CA VAL A 83 -36.91 -28.20 -1.46
C VAL A 83 -37.75 -27.71 -0.29
N LYS A 84 -37.79 -26.39 -0.08
CA LYS A 84 -38.54 -25.74 1.01
C LYS A 84 -40.05 -25.87 0.81
N ARG A 85 -40.55 -25.64 -0.40
CA ARG A 85 -41.99 -25.67 -0.72
C ARG A 85 -42.56 -27.09 -0.59
N GLU A 86 -41.83 -28.08 -1.10
CA GLU A 86 -42.30 -29.47 -1.17
C GLU A 86 -41.86 -30.31 0.04
N GLN A 87 -41.15 -29.69 1.00
CA GLN A 87 -40.60 -30.33 2.21
C GLN A 87 -39.79 -31.59 1.89
N LEU A 88 -38.98 -31.51 0.83
CA LEU A 88 -38.19 -32.64 0.39
C LEU A 88 -36.93 -32.75 1.26
N PRO A 89 -36.58 -33.94 1.76
CA PRO A 89 -35.31 -34.17 2.47
C PRO A 89 -34.16 -34.22 1.47
N LEU A 90 -33.79 -33.05 0.93
CA LEU A 90 -32.77 -32.91 -0.11
C LEU A 90 -31.62 -32.05 0.38
N THR A 91 -30.41 -32.59 0.33
CA THR A 91 -29.18 -31.84 0.50
C THR A 91 -28.56 -31.59 -0.88
N GLY A 92 -29.04 -30.56 -1.58
CA GLY A 92 -28.56 -30.24 -2.93
C GLY A 92 -27.16 -29.60 -2.93
N ARG A 93 -26.21 -30.18 -3.67
CA ARG A 93 -24.97 -29.48 -4.07
C ARG A 93 -24.98 -29.26 -5.58
N VAL A 94 -25.06 -28.01 -6.02
CA VAL A 94 -25.03 -27.69 -7.44
C VAL A 94 -23.60 -27.85 -7.98
N PHE A 95 -23.39 -28.86 -8.83
CA PHE A 95 -22.14 -29.07 -9.57
C PHE A 95 -22.35 -28.68 -11.03
N ARG A 96 -21.54 -27.74 -11.52
CA ARG A 96 -21.74 -27.12 -12.83
C ARG A 96 -21.53 -28.06 -14.03
N ASP A 97 -20.88 -29.23 -13.85
CA ASP A 97 -20.66 -30.24 -14.90
C ASP A 97 -20.37 -31.65 -14.32
N PRO A 98 -20.68 -32.74 -15.06
CA PRO A 98 -20.27 -34.09 -14.70
C PRO A 98 -18.73 -34.24 -14.72
N PRO A 99 -18.14 -34.98 -13.76
CA PRO A 99 -16.69 -35.01 -13.52
C PRO A 99 -15.84 -35.51 -14.70
N ARG A 100 -16.43 -36.10 -15.75
CA ARG A 100 -15.70 -36.57 -16.94
C ARG A 100 -15.13 -35.47 -17.86
N ARG A 101 -15.55 -34.20 -17.76
CA ARG A 101 -14.92 -33.07 -18.51
C ARG A 101 -13.88 -32.28 -17.70
N ALA A 102 -13.69 -32.58 -16.42
CA ALA A 102 -12.90 -31.79 -15.49
C ALA A 102 -11.37 -31.79 -15.71
N ARG A 103 -10.84 -32.47 -16.75
CA ARG A 103 -9.39 -32.44 -17.07
C ARG A 103 -8.95 -31.35 -18.05
N ARG A 104 -9.86 -30.67 -18.76
CA ARG A 104 -9.53 -29.36 -19.34
C ARG A 104 -9.92 -28.32 -18.31
N ARG A 105 -8.96 -27.83 -17.52
CA ARG A 105 -9.13 -26.60 -16.74
C ARG A 105 -9.70 -25.54 -17.67
N GLU A 106 -11.00 -25.30 -17.57
CA GLU A 106 -11.65 -24.24 -18.32
C GLU A 106 -10.94 -22.95 -17.95
N ARG A 107 -10.37 -22.31 -18.98
CA ARG A 107 -9.58 -21.10 -18.78
C ARG A 107 -10.57 -20.00 -18.49
N MET A 108 -10.29 -19.24 -17.45
CA MET A 108 -11.07 -18.05 -17.12
C MET A 108 -10.59 -16.91 -18.02
N TRP A 109 -11.51 -16.29 -18.74
CA TRP A 109 -11.27 -15.15 -19.61
C TRP A 109 -11.95 -13.92 -19.05
N GLN A 110 -11.29 -12.76 -19.14
CA GLN A 110 -11.84 -11.47 -18.77
C GLN A 110 -12.21 -10.70 -20.04
N ALA A 111 -13.46 -10.25 -20.15
CA ALA A 111 -13.90 -9.42 -21.25
C ALA A 111 -13.47 -7.96 -21.02
N PHE A 112 -12.98 -7.30 -22.07
CA PHE A 112 -12.58 -5.88 -22.03
C PHE A 112 -13.01 -5.13 -23.29
N LEU A 113 -13.27 -3.83 -23.15
CA LEU A 113 -13.59 -2.94 -24.26
C LEU A 113 -12.28 -2.38 -24.86
N SER A 114 -12.12 -2.52 -26.18
CA SER A 114 -10.90 -2.07 -26.87
C SER A 114 -11.18 -0.87 -27.78
N PRO A 115 -10.97 0.38 -27.34
CA PRO A 115 -10.96 1.51 -28.27
C PRO A 115 -9.85 1.31 -29.31
N HIS A 116 -10.15 1.47 -30.60
CA HIS A 116 -9.12 1.49 -31.64
C HIS A 116 -8.23 2.72 -31.43
N THR A 117 -6.96 2.47 -31.10
CA THR A 117 -5.92 3.49 -31.20
C THR A 117 -4.81 2.94 -32.08
N HIS A 118 -4.75 3.43 -33.32
CA HIS A 118 -3.55 3.30 -34.15
C HIS A 118 -2.52 4.36 -33.74
N GLY A 119 -1.22 4.07 -33.94
CA GLY A 119 -0.13 4.99 -33.64
C GLY A 119 0.51 4.79 -32.25
N PRO A 120 1.33 5.74 -31.77
CA PRO A 120 2.18 5.58 -30.59
C PRO A 120 1.40 5.34 -29.28
N ARG A 121 0.11 5.65 -29.25
CA ARG A 121 -0.78 5.38 -28.12
C ARG A 121 -1.17 3.89 -27.98
N ALA A 122 -0.93 3.05 -29.00
CA ALA A 122 -1.23 1.63 -28.96
C ALA A 122 -0.48 0.90 -27.83
N SER A 123 0.74 1.35 -27.50
CA SER A 123 1.56 0.78 -26.42
C SER A 123 0.94 1.04 -25.04
N LEU A 124 0.51 2.29 -24.78
CA LEU A 124 -0.19 2.70 -23.56
C LEU A 124 -1.55 2.00 -23.44
N HIS A 125 -2.23 1.80 -24.57
CA HIS A 125 -3.49 1.07 -24.62
C HIS A 125 -3.32 -0.41 -24.26
N ARG A 126 -2.32 -1.09 -24.84
CA ARG A 126 -1.97 -2.46 -24.46
C ARG A 126 -1.66 -2.56 -22.97
N LEU A 127 -0.96 -1.58 -22.40
CA LEU A 127 -0.74 -1.50 -20.96
C LEU A 127 -2.06 -1.34 -20.18
N GLY A 128 -2.97 -0.51 -20.66
CA GLY A 128 -4.32 -0.33 -20.10
C GLY A 128 -5.16 -1.61 -20.13
N VAL A 129 -5.09 -2.39 -21.22
CA VAL A 129 -5.76 -3.69 -21.33
C VAL A 129 -5.14 -4.72 -20.38
N LEU A 130 -3.80 -4.75 -20.29
CA LEU A 130 -3.09 -5.64 -19.37
C LEU A 130 -3.40 -5.33 -17.90
N THR A 131 -3.54 -4.05 -17.55
CA THR A 131 -3.86 -3.58 -16.20
C THR A 131 -5.35 -3.65 -15.85
N GLY A 132 -6.21 -4.12 -16.77
CA GLY A 132 -7.65 -4.24 -16.53
C GLY A 132 -8.40 -2.91 -16.51
N ARG A 133 -7.79 -1.82 -17.01
CA ARG A 133 -8.42 -0.49 -17.06
C ARG A 133 -9.72 -0.48 -17.87
N PHE A 134 -9.84 -1.39 -18.82
CA PHE A 134 -10.98 -1.52 -19.74
C PHE A 134 -11.83 -2.78 -19.50
N ASP A 135 -11.64 -3.47 -18.38
CA ASP A 135 -12.41 -4.69 -18.09
C ASP A 135 -13.90 -4.34 -17.88
N VAL A 136 -14.79 -5.07 -18.54
CA VAL A 136 -16.27 -4.87 -18.45
C VAL A 136 -16.84 -5.53 -17.18
N GLY A 137 -15.95 -5.93 -16.26
CA GLY A 137 -16.30 -6.68 -15.07
C GLY A 137 -16.64 -8.15 -15.33
N GLU A 138 -16.98 -8.57 -16.55
CA GLU A 138 -17.43 -9.95 -16.87
C GLU A 138 -16.28 -10.96 -17.05
N SER A 139 -16.43 -12.11 -16.41
CA SER A 139 -15.48 -13.22 -16.40
C SER A 139 -16.16 -14.47 -16.96
N ILE A 140 -15.61 -15.04 -18.03
CA ILE A 140 -16.24 -16.11 -18.82
C ILE A 140 -15.34 -17.34 -18.79
N TYR A 141 -15.93 -18.51 -18.55
CA TYR A 141 -15.24 -19.78 -18.58
C TYR A 141 -15.43 -20.42 -19.96
N GLY A 142 -14.35 -20.95 -20.52
CA GLY A 142 -14.40 -21.67 -21.78
C GLY A 142 -13.07 -21.62 -22.55
N ASP A 143 -13.10 -22.08 -23.79
CA ASP A 143 -12.08 -21.70 -24.76
C ASP A 143 -12.22 -20.21 -25.16
N ARG A 144 -11.24 -19.70 -25.91
CA ARG A 144 -11.17 -18.28 -26.28
C ARG A 144 -12.37 -17.84 -27.13
N ASP A 145 -12.82 -18.71 -28.04
CA ASP A 145 -13.82 -18.36 -29.05
C ASP A 145 -15.21 -18.36 -28.41
N THR A 146 -15.48 -19.37 -27.57
CA THR A 146 -16.67 -19.41 -26.71
C THR A 146 -16.72 -18.20 -25.78
N ALA A 147 -15.60 -17.85 -25.14
CA ALA A 147 -15.54 -16.68 -24.28
C ALA A 147 -15.81 -15.38 -25.05
N LEU A 148 -15.28 -15.24 -26.26
CA LEU A 148 -15.49 -14.06 -27.10
C LEU A 148 -16.95 -13.97 -27.59
N ALA A 149 -17.54 -15.09 -27.99
CA ALA A 149 -18.94 -15.15 -28.42
C ALA A 149 -19.89 -14.75 -27.27
N LEU A 150 -19.68 -15.32 -26.07
CA LEU A 150 -20.44 -14.98 -24.88
C LEU A 150 -20.24 -13.51 -24.47
N ALA A 151 -19.01 -12.99 -24.58
CA ALA A 151 -18.72 -11.60 -24.28
C ALA A 151 -19.49 -10.64 -25.20
N ARG A 152 -19.63 -10.98 -26.49
CA ARG A 152 -20.41 -10.18 -27.45
C ARG A 152 -21.90 -10.15 -27.10
N HIS A 153 -22.46 -11.26 -26.63
CA HIS A 153 -23.86 -11.32 -26.21
C HIS A 153 -24.13 -10.58 -24.90
N ALA A 154 -23.16 -10.56 -23.98
CA ALA A 154 -23.31 -9.94 -22.67
C ALA A 154 -23.29 -8.39 -22.69
N VAL A 155 -22.79 -7.80 -23.77
CA VAL A 155 -22.62 -6.35 -23.91
C VAL A 155 -23.67 -5.79 -24.88
N PRO A 156 -24.31 -4.66 -24.56
CA PRO A 156 -25.32 -4.01 -25.42
C PRO A 156 -24.85 -3.81 -26.87
N ALA A 157 -25.77 -3.96 -27.84
CA ALA A 157 -25.46 -3.96 -29.28
C ALA A 157 -24.77 -2.68 -29.78
N ASP A 158 -25.05 -1.54 -29.15
CA ASP A 158 -24.40 -0.24 -29.38
C ASP A 158 -22.91 -0.23 -28.97
N GLN A 159 -22.47 -1.19 -28.14
CA GLN A 159 -21.11 -1.34 -27.64
C GLN A 159 -20.40 -2.61 -28.17
N GLN A 160 -21.09 -3.45 -28.95
CA GLN A 160 -20.61 -4.76 -29.40
C GLN A 160 -19.41 -4.72 -30.36
N VAL A 161 -19.15 -3.60 -31.01
CA VAL A 161 -18.18 -3.52 -32.12
C VAL A 161 -16.74 -3.82 -31.66
N ARG A 162 -16.44 -3.83 -30.34
CA ARG A 162 -15.04 -3.75 -29.86
C ARG A 162 -14.73 -4.53 -28.58
N ILE A 163 -15.28 -5.73 -28.44
CA ILE A 163 -15.04 -6.57 -27.26
C ILE A 163 -13.91 -7.55 -27.54
N GLY A 164 -12.91 -7.55 -26.67
CA GLY A 164 -11.83 -8.54 -26.63
C GLY A 164 -11.94 -9.41 -25.37
N VAL A 165 -11.30 -10.58 -25.41
CA VAL A 165 -11.13 -11.44 -24.23
C VAL A 165 -9.65 -11.69 -23.97
N ARG A 166 -9.24 -11.59 -22.70
CA ARG A 166 -7.86 -11.87 -22.26
C ARG A 166 -7.86 -12.98 -21.21
N ARG A 167 -6.81 -13.80 -21.16
CA ARG A 167 -6.65 -14.82 -20.10
C ARG A 167 -6.55 -14.14 -18.74
N SER A 168 -7.34 -14.61 -17.78
CA SER A 168 -7.27 -14.17 -16.38
C SER A 168 -6.05 -14.76 -15.65
N ASP A 169 -5.47 -15.83 -16.18
CA ASP A 169 -4.47 -16.67 -15.56
C ASP A 169 -3.06 -16.40 -16.11
N ARG A 170 -2.49 -15.18 -15.96
CA ARG A 170 -1.04 -14.96 -16.26
C ARG A 170 -0.30 -13.93 -15.39
N VAL A 171 0.64 -14.48 -14.60
CA VAL A 171 2.10 -14.23 -14.44
C VAL A 171 2.67 -12.80 -14.46
N GLY A 172 2.09 -11.82 -15.16
CA GLY A 172 2.56 -10.42 -15.06
C GLY A 172 2.30 -9.81 -13.68
N LEU A 173 1.44 -10.45 -12.89
CA LEU A 173 0.85 -9.97 -11.65
C LEU A 173 1.77 -10.08 -10.42
N PRO A 174 2.31 -11.26 -10.06
CA PRO A 174 3.35 -11.35 -9.04
C PRO A 174 4.60 -10.58 -9.49
N LEU A 175 4.90 -10.50 -10.79
CA LEU A 175 6.02 -9.72 -11.29
C LEU A 175 5.84 -8.22 -11.01
N LEU A 176 4.66 -7.64 -11.24
CA LEU A 176 4.40 -6.21 -10.98
C LEU A 176 4.36 -5.91 -9.47
N PHE A 177 3.82 -6.83 -8.66
CA PHE A 177 3.86 -6.72 -7.21
C PHE A 177 5.29 -6.88 -6.65
N MET A 178 6.06 -7.86 -7.14
CA MET A 178 7.46 -8.09 -6.77
C MET A 178 8.35 -6.95 -7.23
N LEU A 179 8.20 -6.45 -8.46
CA LEU A 179 8.93 -5.29 -8.98
C LEU A 179 8.57 -4.02 -8.21
N GLY A 180 7.29 -3.80 -7.89
CA GLY A 180 6.87 -2.66 -7.08
C GLY A 180 7.40 -2.72 -5.65
N THR A 181 7.36 -3.91 -5.03
CA THR A 181 7.89 -4.13 -3.67
C THR A 181 9.42 -4.00 -3.66
N ALA A 182 10.11 -4.60 -4.62
CA ALA A 182 11.56 -4.48 -4.78
C ALA A 182 11.99 -3.04 -5.06
N ALA A 183 11.22 -2.28 -5.86
CA ALA A 183 11.46 -0.86 -6.06
C ALA A 183 11.24 -0.04 -4.78
N CYS A 184 10.23 -0.34 -3.98
CA CYS A 184 10.04 0.34 -2.68
C CYS A 184 11.17 0.04 -1.70
N ILE A 185 11.64 -1.22 -1.66
CA ILE A 185 12.79 -1.62 -0.84
C ILE A 185 14.06 -0.92 -1.34
N ALA A 186 14.35 -0.95 -2.64
CA ALA A 186 15.49 -0.27 -3.24
C ALA A 186 15.46 1.24 -3.03
N LEU A 187 14.28 1.88 -3.11
CA LEU A 187 14.12 3.30 -2.84
C LEU A 187 14.39 3.64 -1.37
N ALA A 188 13.93 2.79 -0.44
CA ALA A 188 14.22 2.98 0.98
C ALA A 188 15.73 2.90 1.27
N PHE A 189 16.45 1.99 0.62
CA PHE A 189 17.92 1.87 0.76
C PHE A 189 18.68 3.03 0.10
N THR A 190 18.25 3.50 -1.08
CA THR A 190 18.91 4.63 -1.77
C THR A 190 18.67 5.97 -1.10
N ILE A 191 17.50 6.20 -0.49
CA ILE A 191 17.23 7.40 0.32
C ILE A 191 18.07 7.38 1.62
N ALA A 192 18.24 6.21 2.23
CA ALA A 192 19.07 6.05 3.42
C ALA A 192 20.56 6.32 3.11
N ASP A 193 21.03 5.88 1.93
CA ASP A 193 22.42 6.08 1.50
C ASP A 193 22.55 7.24 0.50
N ARG A 194 22.46 8.48 1.02
CA ARG A 194 22.55 9.74 0.24
C ARG A 194 23.94 9.99 -0.41
N GLN A 195 24.70 9.00 -0.89
CA GLN A 195 26.02 9.21 -1.54
C GLN A 195 26.08 8.96 -3.03
N VAL A 196 25.09 8.36 -3.66
CA VAL A 196 25.32 7.88 -5.03
C VAL A 196 24.75 8.87 -6.05
N LEU A 197 25.64 9.36 -6.92
CA LEU A 197 25.34 10.09 -8.16
C LEU A 197 24.07 9.52 -8.77
N TRP A 198 23.10 10.37 -9.14
CA TRP A 198 21.85 9.97 -9.80
C TRP A 198 22.15 9.08 -11.02
N GLN A 199 22.15 7.78 -10.80
CA GLN A 199 22.34 6.79 -11.84
C GLN A 199 20.96 6.51 -12.43
N TRP A 200 20.90 6.05 -13.69
CA TRP A 200 19.63 5.68 -14.34
C TRP A 200 18.79 4.68 -13.51
N GLN A 201 19.42 3.95 -12.59
CA GLN A 201 18.77 3.06 -11.63
C GLN A 201 17.82 3.81 -10.68
N ASP A 202 18.21 4.97 -10.13
CA ASP A 202 17.37 5.75 -9.21
C ASP A 202 16.12 6.29 -9.91
N VAL A 203 16.28 6.73 -11.15
CA VAL A 203 15.16 7.20 -11.99
C VAL A 203 14.18 6.05 -12.26
N LEU A 204 14.68 4.86 -12.60
CA LEU A 204 13.83 3.68 -12.83
C LEU A 204 13.09 3.28 -11.55
N VAL A 205 13.76 3.31 -10.40
CA VAL A 205 13.15 3.02 -9.10
C VAL A 205 12.07 4.05 -8.76
N ALA A 206 12.34 5.34 -8.95
CA ALA A 206 11.37 6.41 -8.72
C ALA A 206 10.14 6.28 -9.64
N VAL A 207 10.34 5.97 -10.92
CA VAL A 207 9.23 5.74 -11.87
C VAL A 207 8.41 4.52 -11.45
N ALA A 208 9.06 3.41 -11.09
CA ALA A 208 8.37 2.20 -10.63
C ALA A 208 7.54 2.48 -9.36
N PHE A 209 8.10 3.25 -8.43
CA PHE A 209 7.42 3.71 -7.23
C PHE A 209 6.17 4.53 -7.58
N VAL A 210 6.29 5.57 -8.40
CA VAL A 210 5.16 6.42 -8.80
C VAL A 210 4.08 5.59 -9.51
N VAL A 211 4.45 4.67 -10.40
CA VAL A 211 3.50 3.78 -11.09
C VAL A 211 2.78 2.85 -10.11
N TYR A 212 3.50 2.27 -9.15
CA TYR A 212 2.93 1.38 -8.14
C TYR A 212 1.88 2.09 -7.30
N TYR A 213 2.24 3.23 -6.70
CA TYR A 213 1.34 4.00 -5.82
C TYR A 213 0.14 4.52 -6.60
N SER A 214 0.36 5.17 -7.74
CA SER A 214 -0.74 5.72 -8.55
C SER A 214 -1.73 4.63 -9.00
N THR A 215 -1.23 3.47 -9.44
CA THR A 215 -2.08 2.35 -9.87
C THR A 215 -2.83 1.75 -8.69
N GLY A 216 -2.14 1.40 -7.60
CA GLY A 216 -2.75 0.79 -6.43
C GLY A 216 -3.79 1.69 -5.75
N LEU A 217 -3.47 2.97 -5.56
CA LEU A 217 -4.40 3.95 -4.99
C LEU A 217 -5.61 4.18 -5.91
N THR A 218 -5.42 4.26 -7.22
CA THR A 218 -6.54 4.39 -8.17
C THR A 218 -7.46 3.17 -8.12
N LEU A 219 -6.90 1.96 -8.02
CA LEU A 219 -7.68 0.72 -7.93
C LEU A 219 -8.41 0.59 -6.59
N PHE A 220 -7.78 1.02 -5.50
CA PHE A 220 -8.41 1.15 -4.19
C PHE A 220 -9.61 2.12 -4.26
N ALA A 221 -9.36 3.32 -4.75
CA ALA A 221 -10.34 4.39 -4.96
C ALA A 221 -11.56 3.93 -5.75
N ARG A 222 -11.37 3.31 -6.93
CA ARG A 222 -12.46 2.92 -7.84
C ARG A 222 -13.47 1.96 -7.21
N ARG A 223 -13.03 1.14 -6.25
CA ARG A 223 -13.85 0.05 -5.70
C ARG A 223 -14.49 0.40 -4.36
N GLN A 224 -14.11 1.53 -3.78
CA GLN A 224 -14.65 2.03 -2.54
C GLN A 224 -15.87 2.91 -2.83
N ARG A 225 -16.99 2.67 -2.15
CA ARG A 225 -18.16 3.56 -2.24
C ARG A 225 -17.80 4.86 -1.54
N TRP A 226 -17.41 5.87 -2.32
CA TRP A 226 -16.88 7.15 -1.84
C TRP A 226 -17.81 7.87 -0.86
N GLY A 227 -19.13 7.66 -0.94
CA GLY A 227 -20.11 8.41 -0.17
C GLY A 227 -19.93 8.38 1.34
N THR A 228 -19.50 7.26 1.93
CA THR A 228 -19.43 7.14 3.41
C THR A 228 -18.02 7.33 3.96
N LEU A 229 -17.01 6.86 3.21
CA LEU A 229 -15.62 6.85 3.67
C LEU A 229 -14.88 8.17 3.44
N SER A 230 -15.16 8.87 2.35
CA SER A 230 -14.47 10.14 2.08
C SER A 230 -14.90 11.24 3.05
N VAL A 231 -16.16 11.25 3.48
CA VAL A 231 -16.71 12.25 4.41
C VAL A 231 -16.22 12.02 5.85
N THR A 232 -15.92 10.77 6.24
CA THR A 232 -15.57 10.44 7.63
C THR A 232 -14.08 10.17 7.85
N VAL A 233 -13.45 9.37 6.97
CA VAL A 233 -12.07 8.94 7.18
C VAL A 233 -11.07 9.97 6.68
N LEU A 234 -11.37 10.72 5.61
CA LEU A 234 -10.43 11.73 5.11
C LEU A 234 -10.23 12.88 6.12
N PRO A 235 -11.27 13.50 6.70
CA PRO A 235 -11.09 14.55 7.70
C PRO A 235 -10.41 14.03 8.96
N LEU A 236 -10.74 12.81 9.41
CA LEU A 236 -10.09 12.19 10.56
C LEU A 236 -8.60 11.95 10.29
N LEU A 237 -8.25 11.45 9.10
CA LEU A 237 -6.85 11.26 8.71
C LEU A 237 -6.09 12.59 8.67
N ILE A 238 -6.69 13.62 8.07
CA ILE A 238 -6.12 14.97 8.04
C ILE A 238 -5.93 15.48 9.47
N ALA A 239 -6.94 15.38 10.33
CA ALA A 239 -6.87 15.81 11.72
C ALA A 239 -5.76 15.10 12.48
N VAL A 240 -5.68 13.77 12.36
CA VAL A 240 -4.63 12.95 12.98
C VAL A 240 -3.26 13.37 12.47
N LEU A 241 -3.07 13.53 11.15
CA LEU A 241 -1.79 13.98 10.58
C LEU A 241 -1.43 15.39 11.09
N THR A 242 -2.36 16.34 11.08
CA THR A 242 -2.11 17.71 11.55
C THR A 242 -1.78 17.79 13.04
N LEU A 243 -2.32 16.87 13.86
CA LEU A 243 -2.08 16.83 15.30
C LEU A 243 -0.80 16.06 15.67
N THR A 244 -0.49 14.98 14.94
CA THR A 244 0.63 14.09 15.28
C THR A 244 1.96 14.52 14.67
N LEU A 245 1.94 15.09 13.46
CA LEU A 245 3.17 15.51 12.77
C LEU A 245 3.98 16.56 13.53
N PRO A 246 3.36 17.62 14.12
CA PRO A 246 4.12 18.59 14.91
C PRO A 246 4.81 17.95 16.10
N GLY A 247 4.09 17.11 16.86
CA GLY A 247 4.65 16.41 18.02
C GLY A 247 5.80 15.48 17.65
N LEU A 248 5.67 14.74 16.54
CA LEU A 248 6.73 13.84 16.07
C LEU A 248 7.98 14.59 15.59
N GLY A 249 7.82 15.75 14.95
CA GLY A 249 8.98 16.58 14.57
C GLY A 249 9.72 17.12 15.77
N HIS A 250 8.99 17.62 16.78
CA HIS A 250 9.61 18.06 18.04
C HIS A 250 10.43 16.95 18.69
N LEU A 251 9.89 15.73 18.77
CA LEU A 251 10.66 14.60 19.33
C LEU A 251 11.99 14.36 18.62
N THR A 252 12.06 14.46 17.29
CA THR A 252 13.34 14.28 16.59
C THR A 252 14.29 15.45 16.74
N VAL A 253 13.76 16.65 16.90
CA VAL A 253 14.55 17.85 17.20
C VAL A 253 15.14 17.74 18.60
N ASP A 254 14.33 17.34 19.57
CA ASP A 254 14.74 17.16 20.96
C ASP A 254 15.79 16.06 21.07
N GLU A 255 15.61 14.93 20.39
CA GLU A 255 16.59 13.83 20.37
C GLU A 255 17.89 14.22 19.65
N PHE A 256 17.81 15.04 18.60
CA PHE A 256 19.01 15.61 17.98
C PHE A 256 19.74 16.57 18.93
N ALA A 257 19.01 17.48 19.59
CA ALA A 257 19.56 18.43 20.55
C ALA A 257 20.18 17.72 21.76
N GLN A 258 19.50 16.72 22.31
CA GLN A 258 20.03 15.85 23.38
C GLN A 258 21.27 15.08 22.93
N GLY A 259 21.25 14.56 21.70
CA GLY A 259 22.40 13.92 21.07
C GLY A 259 23.60 14.87 20.92
N LEU A 260 23.36 16.18 20.82
CA LEU A 260 24.38 17.23 20.85
C LEU A 260 24.74 17.68 22.27
N GLY A 261 23.93 17.35 23.28
CA GLY A 261 24.15 17.75 24.68
C GLY A 261 23.70 19.19 24.93
N VAL A 262 22.72 19.65 24.15
CA VAL A 262 22.07 20.95 24.27
C VAL A 262 20.66 20.71 24.82
N ALA A 263 20.18 21.58 25.71
CA ALA A 263 18.78 21.56 26.09
C ALA A 263 17.90 21.85 24.86
N PRO A 264 16.77 21.14 24.64
CA PRO A 264 15.91 21.38 23.48
C PRO A 264 15.45 22.85 23.34
N ASP A 265 15.18 23.51 24.47
CA ASP A 265 14.77 24.92 24.52
C ASP A 265 15.89 25.88 24.09
N ASP A 266 17.14 25.47 24.21
CA ASP A 266 18.34 26.21 23.79
C ASP A 266 18.74 25.91 22.33
N PHE A 267 17.96 25.12 21.59
CA PHE A 267 18.23 24.80 20.18
C PHE A 267 17.17 25.42 19.25
N PRO A 268 17.20 26.75 19.02
CA PRO A 268 16.20 27.41 18.19
C PRO A 268 16.35 27.00 16.73
N ILE A 269 15.45 26.12 16.27
CA ILE A 269 15.36 25.75 14.87
C ILE A 269 14.51 26.78 14.13
N PRO A 270 15.03 27.40 13.05
CA PRO A 270 14.26 28.33 12.24
C PRO A 270 13.08 27.60 11.59
N ALA A 271 11.97 28.30 11.33
CA ALA A 271 10.74 27.70 10.79
C ALA A 271 10.94 26.78 9.55
N PRO A 272 11.84 27.10 8.58
CA PRO A 272 12.14 26.19 7.47
C PRO A 272 12.78 24.87 7.92
N GLY A 273 13.58 24.89 8.98
CA GLY A 273 14.22 23.70 9.54
C GLY A 273 13.22 22.81 10.28
N GLN A 274 12.25 23.41 10.97
CA GLN A 274 11.13 22.67 11.57
C GLN A 274 10.32 21.96 10.50
N LEU A 275 10.06 22.62 9.36
CA LEU A 275 9.38 21.99 8.24
C LEU A 275 10.18 20.81 7.66
N ASP A 276 11.51 20.95 7.50
CA ASP A 276 12.37 19.85 7.06
C ASP A 276 12.33 18.68 8.06
N ALA A 277 12.32 18.96 9.36
CA ALA A 277 12.14 17.94 10.40
C ALA A 277 10.80 17.22 10.27
N TYR A 278 9.70 17.96 10.11
CA TYR A 278 8.37 17.39 9.91
C TYR A 278 8.30 16.52 8.66
N LEU A 279 8.96 16.92 7.57
CA LEU A 279 8.99 16.13 6.34
C LEU A 279 9.82 14.86 6.52
N GLN A 280 10.99 14.93 7.15
CA GLN A 280 11.86 13.77 7.34
C GLN A 280 11.24 12.71 8.27
N VAL A 281 10.45 13.12 9.26
CA VAL A 281 9.78 12.18 10.18
C VAL A 281 8.40 11.77 9.69
N GLY A 282 7.67 12.69 9.06
CA GLY A 282 6.29 12.49 8.64
C GLY A 282 6.13 11.76 7.31
N LEU A 283 7.02 12.00 6.35
CA LEU A 283 6.92 11.37 5.03
C LEU A 283 7.12 9.85 5.10
N PRO A 284 8.11 9.28 5.81
CA PRO A 284 8.29 7.83 5.86
C PRO A 284 7.08 7.03 6.36
N PRO A 285 6.43 7.36 7.50
CA PRO A 285 5.23 6.64 7.94
C PRO A 285 4.04 6.91 7.02
N LEU A 286 3.92 8.11 6.43
CA LEU A 286 2.87 8.40 5.45
C LEU A 286 3.02 7.54 4.19
N PHE A 287 4.23 7.47 3.62
CA PHE A 287 4.51 6.61 2.48
C PHE A 287 4.31 5.14 2.83
N SER A 288 4.72 4.71 4.02
CA SER A 288 4.43 3.35 4.51
C SER A 288 2.93 3.06 4.53
N ALA A 289 2.11 3.95 5.11
CA ALA A 289 0.66 3.78 5.11
C ALA A 289 0.09 3.69 3.68
N LEU A 290 0.51 4.62 2.82
CA LEU A 290 0.09 4.66 1.42
C LEU A 290 0.53 3.40 0.64
N PHE A 291 1.69 2.83 0.95
CA PHE A 291 2.16 1.57 0.38
C PHE A 291 1.16 0.44 0.63
N PHE A 292 0.72 0.26 1.89
CA PHE A 292 -0.23 -0.79 2.22
C PHE A 292 -1.62 -0.56 1.62
N ILE A 293 -2.06 0.70 1.53
CA ILE A 293 -3.32 1.05 0.84
C ILE A 293 -3.21 0.71 -0.65
N ALA A 294 -2.10 1.07 -1.30
CA ALA A 294 -1.85 0.75 -2.70
C ALA A 294 -1.75 -0.77 -2.93
N ALA A 295 -1.02 -1.48 -2.06
CA ALA A 295 -0.90 -2.93 -2.06
C ALA A 295 -2.27 -3.60 -1.93
N TRP A 296 -3.10 -3.12 -1.01
CA TRP A 296 -4.46 -3.63 -0.82
C TRP A 296 -5.35 -3.39 -2.05
N GLY A 297 -5.25 -2.20 -2.64
CA GLY A 297 -5.92 -1.86 -3.90
C GLY A 297 -5.60 -2.85 -5.02
N LEU A 298 -4.31 -3.16 -5.19
CA LEU A 298 -3.82 -4.16 -6.15
C LEU A 298 -4.33 -5.56 -5.81
N LEU A 299 -4.05 -6.04 -4.59
CA LEU A 299 -4.45 -7.38 -4.13
C LEU A 299 -5.95 -7.64 -4.29
N ARG A 300 -6.78 -6.65 -3.94
CA ARG A 300 -8.23 -6.74 -4.07
C ARG A 300 -8.68 -6.66 -5.52
N HIS A 301 -8.13 -5.74 -6.32
CA HIS A 301 -8.48 -5.61 -7.73
C HIS A 301 -8.30 -6.93 -8.47
N PHE A 302 -7.17 -7.58 -8.22
CA PHE A 302 -6.82 -8.84 -8.86
C PHE A 302 -7.33 -10.09 -8.15
N HIS A 303 -8.24 -9.95 -7.19
CA HIS A 303 -8.89 -11.06 -6.49
C HIS A 303 -7.91 -12.02 -5.77
N LEU A 304 -6.69 -11.55 -5.46
CA LEU A 304 -5.69 -12.30 -4.69
C LEU A 304 -6.11 -12.44 -3.22
N VAL A 305 -6.89 -11.48 -2.72
CA VAL A 305 -7.52 -11.54 -1.40
C VAL A 305 -9.01 -11.82 -1.59
N ARG A 306 -9.52 -12.88 -0.93
CA ARG A 306 -10.96 -13.18 -0.91
C ARG A 306 -11.73 -11.97 -0.38
N ARG A 307 -12.81 -11.63 -1.07
CA ARG A 307 -13.76 -10.60 -0.64
C ARG A 307 -14.27 -10.98 0.77
N GLY A 308 -14.06 -10.12 1.75
CA GLY A 308 -14.48 -10.36 3.14
C GLY A 308 -13.49 -11.18 3.98
N SER A 309 -12.27 -11.44 3.51
CA SER A 309 -11.22 -12.03 4.36
C SER A 309 -10.77 -11.02 5.43
N VAL A 310 -11.43 -11.06 6.59
CA VAL A 310 -11.03 -10.35 7.80
C VAL A 310 -9.56 -10.62 8.16
N PRO A 311 -9.04 -11.88 8.17
CA PRO A 311 -7.65 -12.11 8.58
C PRO A 311 -6.62 -11.47 7.64
N ALA A 312 -6.88 -11.43 6.32
CA ALA A 312 -5.98 -10.76 5.38
C ALA A 312 -5.97 -9.24 5.58
N LEU A 313 -7.13 -8.64 5.85
CA LEU A 313 -7.21 -7.22 6.16
C LEU A 313 -6.48 -6.91 7.48
N THR A 314 -6.72 -7.70 8.52
CA THR A 314 -6.04 -7.54 9.81
C THR A 314 -4.54 -7.69 9.67
N ALA A 315 -4.04 -8.67 8.92
CA ALA A 315 -2.61 -8.86 8.69
C ALA A 315 -1.98 -7.65 7.97
N VAL A 316 -2.66 -7.10 6.95
CA VAL A 316 -2.18 -5.90 6.24
C VAL A 316 -2.17 -4.67 7.15
N LEU A 317 -3.20 -4.50 7.99
CA LEU A 317 -3.25 -3.40 8.95
C LEU A 317 -2.14 -3.52 10.01
N VAL A 318 -1.91 -4.72 10.56
CA VAL A 318 -0.84 -4.98 11.52
C VAL A 318 0.53 -4.74 10.89
N LEU A 319 0.75 -5.21 9.67
CA LEU A 319 2.02 -4.97 8.97
C LEU A 319 2.21 -3.49 8.67
N ALA A 320 1.15 -2.77 8.32
CA ALA A 320 1.18 -1.32 8.14
C ALA A 320 1.57 -0.57 9.40
N THR A 321 0.93 -0.88 10.54
CA THR A 321 1.22 -0.23 11.82
C THR A 321 2.64 -0.53 12.29
N LEU A 322 3.09 -1.78 12.19
CA LEU A 322 4.48 -2.15 12.53
C LEU A 322 5.50 -1.44 11.64
N THR A 323 5.25 -1.34 10.33
CA THR A 323 6.15 -0.63 9.41
C THR A 323 6.18 0.86 9.73
N MET A 324 5.03 1.49 10.00
CA MET A 324 4.97 2.89 10.41
C MET A 324 5.72 3.14 11.72
N ALA A 325 5.51 2.31 12.74
CA ALA A 325 6.21 2.41 14.02
C ALA A 325 7.73 2.24 13.86
N TRP A 326 8.15 1.28 13.02
CA TRP A 326 9.55 1.09 12.66
C TRP A 326 10.14 2.33 11.98
N SER A 327 9.43 2.91 10.99
CA SER A 327 9.88 4.12 10.30
C SER A 327 10.06 5.30 11.25
N VAL A 328 9.10 5.54 12.16
CA VAL A 328 9.20 6.61 13.16
C VAL A 328 10.41 6.38 14.08
N ARG A 329 10.57 5.15 14.60
CA ARG A 329 11.73 4.79 15.44
C ARG A 329 13.05 4.98 14.70
N SER A 330 13.12 4.58 13.43
CA SER A 330 14.31 4.72 12.59
C SER A 330 14.66 6.19 12.38
N SER A 331 13.67 7.07 12.13
CA SER A 331 13.89 8.51 11.99
C SER A 331 14.44 9.13 13.29
N ILE A 332 13.88 8.75 14.45
CA ILE A 332 14.39 9.20 15.76
C ILE A 332 15.83 8.71 15.99
N SER A 333 16.10 7.44 15.70
CA SER A 333 17.42 6.84 15.90
C SER A 333 18.48 7.49 15.01
N HIS A 334 18.13 7.78 13.75
CA HIS A 334 19.02 8.51 12.84
C HIS A 334 19.28 9.94 13.28
N ALA A 335 18.34 10.61 13.97
CA ALA A 335 18.59 11.92 14.55
C ALA A 335 19.68 11.85 15.64
N ALA A 336 19.56 10.91 16.58
CA ALA A 336 20.56 10.69 17.62
C ALA A 336 21.93 10.28 17.04
N GLU A 337 21.94 9.39 16.04
CA GLU A 337 23.17 8.97 15.35
C GLU A 337 23.82 10.15 14.62
N SER A 338 23.04 10.96 13.90
CA SER A 338 23.53 12.15 13.21
C SER A 338 24.14 13.16 14.20
N ALA A 339 23.54 13.35 15.36
CA ALA A 339 24.09 14.22 16.40
C ALA A 339 25.45 13.69 16.91
N SER A 340 25.59 12.38 17.11
CA SER A 340 26.87 11.80 17.54
C SER A 340 27.96 11.89 16.47
N LEU A 341 27.60 11.76 15.18
CA LEU A 341 28.50 11.99 14.06
C LEU A 341 28.95 13.45 14.00
N VAL A 342 28.06 14.41 14.26
CA VAL A 342 28.46 15.82 14.26
C VAL A 342 29.30 16.18 15.48
N ARG A 343 29.02 15.62 16.66
CA ARG A 343 29.86 15.80 17.85
C ARG A 343 31.28 15.25 17.66
N SER A 344 31.43 14.15 16.92
CA SER A 344 32.72 13.54 16.59
C SER A 344 33.36 14.10 15.33
N ALA A 345 32.70 14.99 14.60
CA ALA A 345 33.22 15.57 13.37
C ALA A 345 34.43 16.46 13.66
N ASN A 346 35.55 16.12 13.04
CA ASN A 346 36.77 16.92 13.07
C ASN A 346 36.53 18.24 12.27
N PRO A 347 36.99 19.42 12.75
CA PRO A 347 36.85 20.66 12.01
C PRO A 347 37.35 20.66 10.56
N ASP A 348 38.33 19.81 10.25
CA ASP A 348 38.88 19.62 8.89
C ASP A 348 37.95 18.83 7.96
N VAL A 349 37.04 18.04 8.55
CA VAL A 349 36.07 17.21 7.86
C VAL A 349 34.69 17.64 8.37
N LEU A 350 34.27 18.86 8.00
CA LEU A 350 32.86 19.17 7.95
C LEU A 350 32.33 18.58 6.64
N PRO A 351 31.73 17.38 6.62
CA PRO A 351 31.13 16.94 5.40
C PRO A 351 30.00 17.92 5.08
N GLU A 352 29.83 18.26 3.79
CA GLU A 352 28.63 18.95 3.27
C GLU A 352 27.31 18.27 3.74
N ARG A 353 27.42 17.04 4.25
CA ARG A 353 26.41 16.20 4.90
C ARG A 353 25.95 16.67 6.28
N THR A 354 26.50 17.73 6.86
CA THR A 354 26.04 18.29 8.15
C THR A 354 24.83 19.21 8.03
N ARG A 355 24.06 19.12 6.93
CA ARG A 355 22.73 19.73 6.85
C ARG A 355 21.72 18.84 7.55
N PHE A 356 21.43 19.17 8.81
CA PHE A 356 20.36 18.53 9.57
C PHE A 356 19.29 19.57 9.87
N PHE A 357 18.04 19.31 9.49
CA PHE A 357 16.93 20.27 9.60
C PHE A 357 17.21 21.64 8.97
N GLY A 358 17.84 21.66 7.79
CA GLY A 358 18.25 22.90 7.13
C GLY A 358 19.30 23.75 7.86
N LEU A 359 19.86 23.27 8.98
CA LEU A 359 20.90 23.97 9.72
C LEU A 359 22.27 23.70 9.13
N HIS A 360 23.14 24.72 9.15
CA HIS A 360 24.51 24.62 8.66
C HIS A 360 25.46 24.70 9.83
N ALA A 361 26.07 23.57 10.19
CA ALA A 361 27.14 23.55 11.17
C ALA A 361 28.37 24.28 10.62
N ARG A 362 28.86 25.29 11.34
CA ARG A 362 30.08 26.02 10.98
C ARG A 362 30.94 26.26 12.21
N TRP A 363 32.25 26.18 12.04
CA TRP A 363 33.22 26.50 13.09
C TRP A 363 33.50 28.01 13.15
N TYR A 364 33.50 28.52 14.36
CA TYR A 364 33.74 29.92 14.70
C TYR A 364 34.72 30.01 15.87
N CYS A 365 35.51 31.06 15.87
CA CYS A 365 36.14 31.59 17.07
C CYS A 365 35.21 32.59 17.73
N VAL A 366 35.19 32.61 19.06
CA VAL A 366 34.24 33.42 19.82
C VAL A 366 35.03 34.44 20.63
N GLU A 367 34.79 35.72 20.34
CA GLU A 367 35.38 36.84 21.08
C GLU A 367 34.30 37.50 21.94
N PRO A 368 34.41 37.48 23.28
CA PRO A 368 33.50 38.21 24.15
C PRO A 368 33.54 39.71 23.84
N THR A 369 32.38 40.34 23.69
CA THR A 369 32.25 41.81 23.57
C THR A 369 32.08 42.47 24.94
N VAL A 370 31.78 41.68 25.98
CA VAL A 370 31.63 42.09 27.37
C VAL A 370 32.62 41.33 28.27
N PRO A 371 32.92 41.82 29.48
CA PRO A 371 33.73 41.11 30.47
C PRO A 371 33.22 39.69 30.74
N ALA A 372 34.13 38.75 31.01
CA ALA A 372 33.80 37.32 31.10
C ALA A 372 32.83 36.98 32.24
N ASP A 373 32.80 37.80 33.29
CA ASP A 373 31.90 37.72 34.44
C ASP A 373 30.49 38.28 34.16
N GLU A 374 30.32 39.08 33.11
CA GLU A 374 29.03 39.63 32.65
C GLU A 374 28.38 38.80 31.52
N LEU A 375 29.06 37.74 31.06
CA LEU A 375 28.53 36.85 30.03
C LEU A 375 27.33 36.08 30.57
N SER A 376 26.19 36.23 29.91
CA SER A 376 24.97 35.45 30.15
C SER A 376 25.09 34.09 29.48
N THR A 377 25.93 33.21 30.02
CA THR A 377 26.07 31.83 29.53
C THR A 377 25.09 30.88 30.22
N HIS A 378 24.52 29.94 29.47
CA HIS A 378 23.92 28.71 30.00
C HIS A 378 24.76 27.51 29.56
N GLY A 379 24.91 26.52 30.44
CA GLY A 379 25.81 25.40 30.23
C GLY A 379 27.22 25.69 30.73
N ASP A 380 28.23 25.29 29.96
CA ASP A 380 29.63 25.41 30.35
C ASP A 380 30.19 26.84 30.23
N ARG A 381 31.37 27.07 30.83
CA ARG A 381 32.07 28.35 30.69
C ARG A 381 32.65 28.51 29.28
N LEU A 382 32.39 29.66 28.68
CA LEU A 382 32.99 30.04 27.39
C LEU A 382 34.51 30.19 27.53
N ASN A 383 35.28 29.51 26.68
CA ASN A 383 36.73 29.61 26.57
C ASN A 383 37.10 30.27 25.23
N PRO A 384 37.48 31.56 25.20
CA PRO A 384 37.75 32.30 23.96
C PRO A 384 38.90 31.72 23.11
N ARG A 385 39.77 30.88 23.69
CA ARG A 385 40.89 30.27 22.97
C ARG A 385 40.51 29.04 22.16
N GLN A 386 39.26 28.59 22.27
CA GLN A 386 38.77 27.38 21.64
C GLN A 386 37.81 27.69 20.48
N ALA A 387 37.86 26.87 19.43
CA ALA A 387 36.89 26.90 18.36
C ALA A 387 35.57 26.23 18.78
N TYR A 388 34.47 26.87 18.41
CA TYR A 388 33.12 26.40 18.67
C TYR A 388 32.37 26.18 17.37
N MET A 389 31.55 25.14 17.32
CA MET A 389 30.62 24.91 16.23
C MET A 389 29.27 25.55 16.56
N SER A 390 28.73 26.33 15.63
CA SER A 390 27.39 26.89 15.73
C SER A 390 26.54 26.48 14.52
N TYR A 391 25.27 26.22 14.76
CA TYR A 391 24.28 25.88 13.74
C TYR A 391 23.41 27.06 13.32
N ASN A 392 23.37 28.11 14.13
CA ASN A 392 22.50 29.26 13.94
C ASN A 392 23.24 30.55 14.36
N PRO A 393 24.18 31.03 13.53
CA PRO A 393 25.01 32.19 13.87
C PRO A 393 24.23 33.51 13.95
N ASP A 394 22.99 33.54 13.46
CA ASP A 394 22.16 34.73 13.36
C ASP A 394 21.01 34.75 14.40
N ALA A 395 20.97 33.78 15.31
CA ALA A 395 19.98 33.73 16.38
C ALA A 395 20.31 34.69 17.52
N ASP A 396 19.28 35.19 18.21
CA ASP A 396 19.41 36.03 19.41
C ASP A 396 20.26 35.35 20.50
N ARG A 397 20.11 34.02 20.63
CA ARG A 397 21.01 33.16 21.42
C ARG A 397 21.76 32.20 20.52
N LEU A 398 23.07 32.18 20.70
CA LEU A 398 24.01 31.33 20.00
C LEU A 398 24.29 30.07 20.82
N THR A 399 24.04 28.93 20.21
CA THR A 399 24.42 27.63 20.75
C THR A 399 25.76 27.22 20.17
N LEU A 400 26.74 27.06 21.05
CA LEU A 400 28.15 26.83 20.74
C LEU A 400 28.58 25.47 21.26
N LEU A 401 29.01 24.59 20.36
CA LEU A 401 29.50 23.26 20.71
C LEU A 401 31.02 23.23 20.71
N SER A 402 31.59 22.79 21.82
CA SER A 402 33.04 22.72 22.02
C SER A 402 33.68 21.71 21.07
N SER A 403 34.78 22.10 20.41
CA SER A 403 35.59 21.18 19.58
C SER A 403 36.20 20.00 20.33
N ARG A 404 36.24 20.06 21.67
CA ARG A 404 36.81 19.01 22.53
C ARG A 404 35.75 18.03 23.04
N GLY A 405 34.48 18.24 22.70
CA GLY A 405 33.38 17.41 23.18
C GLY A 405 32.95 17.69 24.62
N ASP A 406 33.46 18.78 25.23
CA ASP A 406 33.28 19.12 26.65
C ASP A 406 31.88 19.67 27.00
N GLY A 407 30.93 19.67 26.06
CA GLY A 407 29.57 20.17 26.27
C GLY A 407 29.18 21.31 25.33
N SER A 408 28.07 21.97 25.66
CA SER A 408 27.52 23.09 24.89
C SER A 408 27.38 24.35 25.75
N VAL A 409 27.59 25.50 25.11
CA VAL A 409 27.47 26.82 25.73
C VAL A 409 26.44 27.62 24.94
N SER A 410 25.40 28.09 25.61
CA SER A 410 24.39 28.98 25.04
C SER A 410 24.65 30.41 25.54
N VAL A 411 24.91 31.35 24.64
CA VAL A 411 25.25 32.75 24.96
C VAL A 411 24.44 33.72 24.11
N LYS A 412 24.14 34.93 24.60
CA LYS A 412 23.48 35.93 23.77
C LYS A 412 24.39 36.44 22.66
N SER A 413 23.82 36.64 21.48
CA SER A 413 24.53 37.06 20.27
C SER A 413 25.13 38.46 20.34
N ASP A 414 24.56 39.37 21.15
CA ASP A 414 25.09 40.71 21.38
C ASP A 414 26.33 40.74 22.30
N GLN A 415 26.52 39.70 23.09
CA GLN A 415 27.62 39.56 24.05
C GLN A 415 28.88 38.89 23.48
N VAL A 416 28.81 38.35 22.25
CA VAL A 416 29.94 37.70 21.60
C VAL A 416 30.01 38.02 20.12
N ARG A 417 31.22 38.15 19.60
CA ARG A 417 31.49 38.29 18.17
C ARG A 417 31.96 36.94 17.62
N LEU A 418 31.23 36.42 16.62
CA LEU A 418 31.63 35.23 15.89
C LEU A 418 32.65 35.59 14.79
N VAL A 419 33.88 35.13 14.94
CA VAL A 419 34.95 35.28 13.96
C VAL A 419 35.06 33.98 13.17
N LYS A 420 35.07 34.07 11.84
CA LYS A 420 35.22 32.88 10.98
C LYS A 420 36.52 32.17 11.32
N PHE A 421 36.42 30.87 11.57
CA PHE A 421 37.58 30.03 11.80
C PHE A 421 38.38 29.88 10.50
N HIS A 422 39.67 30.19 10.55
CA HIS A 422 40.61 29.97 9.45
C HIS A 422 41.67 28.96 9.92
N LEU A 423 41.70 27.79 9.28
CA LEU A 423 42.71 26.77 9.52
C LEU A 423 44.09 27.33 9.16
N ARG A 424 44.94 27.52 10.17
CA ARG A 424 46.28 28.10 9.99
C ARG A 424 47.34 27.03 9.67
N THR A 425 47.14 25.79 10.11
CA THR A 425 48.01 24.61 9.89
C THR A 425 47.27 23.35 10.37
N GLU A 426 47.46 22.20 9.70
CA GLU A 426 46.83 20.91 10.05
C GLU A 426 46.96 20.58 11.54
N GLY A 427 45.83 20.40 12.23
CA GLY A 427 45.74 19.78 13.55
C GLY A 427 45.87 20.68 14.80
N ASP A 428 46.14 21.99 14.69
CA ASP A 428 46.12 22.90 15.87
C ASP A 428 44.96 23.91 15.80
N PHE A 429 43.84 23.54 16.44
CA PHE A 429 42.57 24.27 16.42
C PHE A 429 42.49 25.40 17.44
N ARG A 430 43.47 26.32 17.44
CA ARG A 430 43.50 27.44 18.37
C ARG A 430 42.95 28.70 17.73
N CYS A 431 41.98 29.31 18.40
CA CYS A 431 41.55 30.65 18.06
C CYS A 431 42.67 31.65 18.38
N PRO A 432 42.86 32.71 17.57
CA PRO A 432 43.77 33.79 17.92
C PRO A 432 43.37 34.28 19.32
N GLY A 433 44.35 34.37 20.22
CA GLY A 433 44.08 34.85 21.58
C GLY A 433 43.44 36.25 21.53
N PRO A 434 42.64 36.62 22.55
CA PRO A 434 42.01 37.94 22.59
C PRO A 434 43.08 39.01 22.37
N ALA A 435 42.84 39.91 21.41
CA ALA A 435 43.67 41.10 21.26
C ALA A 435 43.62 41.83 22.61
N GLY A 436 44.77 41.95 23.27
CA GLY A 436 44.83 42.53 24.61
C GLY A 436 44.20 43.92 24.62
N HIS A 437 43.10 44.05 25.35
CA HIS A 437 42.44 45.31 25.67
C HIS A 437 42.74 45.68 27.11
#